data_AF-A0A5F2IH85-F1
#
_entry.id   AF-A0A5F2IH85-F1
#
_cell.length_a   1.000
_cell.length_b   1.000
_cell.length_c   1.000
_cell.angle_alpha   90.00
_cell.angle_beta   90.00
_cell.angle_gamma   90.00
#
_symmetry.space_group_name_H-M   'P 1'
#
loop_
_entity.id
_entity.type
_entity.pdbx_description
1 polymer ?
#
loop_
_entity_poly.entity_id
_entity_poly.type
_entity_poly.pdbx_seq_one_letter_code
_entity_poly.pdbx_strand_id
1 'polypeptide(L)' 'MNSQAIDLVWGAKAIGLEINRSPRQTYWLLESGRVPAKKVGDQWVAERGKLRAALVGEAAPDTEVA' A
#
# COMPACT_ATOMS: atom_id res chain seq x y z
N MET A 1 -16.70 -21.44 -9.65
CA MET A 1 -16.60 -20.25 -8.79
C MET A 1 -15.16 -19.76 -8.82
N ASN A 2 -14.85 -18.66 -9.51
CA ASN A 2 -13.49 -18.13 -9.52
C ASN A 2 -13.27 -17.34 -8.24
N SER A 3 -12.69 -18.00 -7.24
CA SER A 3 -12.03 -17.36 -6.12
C SER A 3 -10.85 -16.58 -6.68
N GLN A 4 -11.07 -15.32 -7.07
CA GLN A 4 -9.99 -14.38 -7.35
C GLN A 4 -9.17 -14.32 -6.07
N ALA A 5 -8.02 -15.00 -6.04
CA ALA A 5 -7.15 -15.04 -4.88
C ALA A 5 -6.67 -13.62 -4.62
N ILE A 6 -7.34 -12.94 -3.69
CA ILE A 6 -7.00 -11.57 -3.36
C ILE A 6 -5.69 -11.67 -2.58
N ASP A 7 -4.57 -11.35 -3.21
CA ASP A 7 -3.25 -11.33 -2.60
C ASP A 7 -3.16 -10.16 -1.61
N LEU A 8 -3.84 -10.29 -0.49
CA LEU A 8 -3.87 -9.31 0.59
C LEU A 8 -2.63 -9.48 1.46
N VAL A 9 -1.92 -8.38 1.62
CA VAL A 9 -0.73 -8.22 2.45
C VAL A 9 -1.14 -7.48 3.72
N TRP A 10 -0.94 -8.13 4.86
CA TRP A 10 -1.38 -7.63 6.16
C TRP A 10 -0.21 -7.12 6.98
N GLY A 11 -0.40 -5.93 7.55
CA GLY A 11 0.56 -5.24 8.40
C GLY A 11 1.57 -4.41 7.62
N ALA A 12 1.90 -3.24 8.17
CA ALA A 12 2.87 -2.31 7.58
C ALA A 12 4.25 -2.95 7.33
N LYS A 13 4.63 -3.97 8.11
CA LYS A 13 5.89 -4.71 7.91
C LYS A 13 5.86 -5.53 6.62
N ALA A 14 4.79 -6.28 6.35
CA ALA A 14 4.68 -7.09 5.14
C ALA A 14 4.50 -6.20 3.90
N ILE A 15 3.74 -5.11 4.04
CA ILE A 15 3.61 -4.09 2.99
C ILE A 15 4.97 -3.44 2.69
N GLY A 16 5.75 -3.10 3.72
CA GLY A 16 7.07 -2.51 3.56
C GLY A 16 8.06 -3.45 2.87
N LEU A 17 8.00 -4.75 3.16
CA LEU A 17 8.80 -5.76 2.48
C LEU A 17 8.49 -5.82 0.98
N GLU A 18 7.21 -5.74 0.59
CA GLU A 18 6.83 -5.71 -0.84
C GLU A 18 7.34 -4.46 -1.58
N ILE A 19 7.45 -3.32 -0.88
CA ILE A 19 7.90 -2.04 -1.47
C ILE A 19 9.42 -1.85 -1.31
N ASN A 20 10.14 -2.79 -0.66
CA ASN A 20 11.52 -2.60 -0.23
C ASN A 20 11.72 -1.28 0.57
N ARG A 21 10.86 -1.08 1.57
CA ARG A 21 10.90 0.07 2.48
C ARG A 21 10.88 -0.38 3.93
N SER A 22 11.45 0.46 4.80
CA SER A 22 11.43 0.19 6.24
C SER A 22 9.99 0.23 6.77
N PRO A 23 9.65 -0.54 7.81
CA PRO A 23 8.30 -0.54 8.39
C PRO A 23 7.86 0.84 8.90
N ARG A 24 8.81 1.65 9.40
CA ARG A 24 8.55 3.03 9.85
C ARG A 24 8.18 3.95 8.70
N GLN A 25 8.95 3.93 7.61
CA GLN A 25 8.63 4.70 6.41
C GLN A 25 7.31 4.23 5.78
N THR A 26 7.08 2.92 5.81
CA THR A 26 5.82 2.35 5.32
C THR A 26 4.65 2.83 6.15
N TYR A 27 4.75 2.84 7.48
CA TYR A 27 3.73 3.42 8.34
C TYR A 27 3.43 4.89 8.00
N TRP A 28 4.47 5.69 7.79
CA TRP A 28 4.29 7.09 7.39
C TRP A 28 3.65 7.22 6.01
N LEU A 29 4.02 6.37 5.05
CA LEU A 29 3.41 6.32 3.70
C LEU A 29 1.95 5.87 3.72
N LEU A 30 1.61 4.94 4.61
CA LEU A 30 0.25 4.47 4.84
C LEU A 30 -0.60 5.56 5.48
N GLU A 31 -0.08 6.21 6.52
CA GLU A 31 -0.77 7.30 7.24
C GLU A 31 -0.94 8.54 6.35
N SER A 32 0.06 8.85 5.50
CA SER A 32 0.00 9.95 4.54
C SER A 32 -0.82 9.64 3.27
N GLY A 33 -1.36 8.43 3.14
CA GLY A 33 -2.21 8.04 2.01
C GLY A 33 -1.49 7.97 0.66
N ARG A 34 -0.15 7.91 0.67
CA ARG A 34 0.68 7.85 -0.55
C ARG A 34 0.74 6.45 -1.17
N VAL A 35 0.29 5.43 -0.44
CA VAL A 35 0.27 4.03 -0.88
C VAL A 35 -1.16 3.51 -0.80
N PRO A 36 -1.65 2.76 -1.80
CA PRO A 36 -3.00 2.21 -1.79
C PRO A 36 -3.10 1.06 -0.77
N ALA A 37 -3.36 1.44 0.48
CA ALA A 37 -3.61 0.53 1.57
C ALA A 37 -4.84 0.96 2.36
N LYS A 38 -5.52 -0.02 2.93
CA LYS A 38 -6.75 0.16 3.67
C LYS A 38 -6.48 -0.17 5.13
N LYS A 39 -6.84 0.76 6.03
CA LYS A 39 -6.87 0.48 7.46
C LYS A 39 -8.13 -0.35 7.77
N VAL A 40 -7.94 -1.55 8.32
CA VAL A 40 -9.01 -2.47 8.72
C VAL A 40 -8.81 -2.74 10.22
N GLY A 41 -9.59 -2.03 11.05
CA GLY A 41 -9.40 -2.03 12.50
C GLY A 41 -8.03 -1.48 12.88
N ASP A 42 -7.23 -2.30 13.58
CA ASP A 42 -5.88 -1.95 14.05
C ASP A 42 -4.77 -2.35 13.07
N GLN A 43 -5.11 -2.96 11.94
CA GLN A 43 -4.16 -3.45 10.95
C GLN A 43 -4.30 -2.74 9.61
N TRP A 44 -3.16 -2.60 8.92
CA TRP A 44 -3.12 -2.10 7.55
C TRP A 44 -3.15 -3.28 6.59
N VAL A 45 -4.02 -3.22 5.59
CA VAL A 45 -4.18 -4.22 4.56
C VAL A 45 -3.95 -3.58 3.21
N ALA A 46 -2.97 -4.07 2.46
CA ALA A 46 -2.79 -3.68 1.08
C ALA A 46 -2.96 -4.88 0.16
N GLU A 47 -3.51 -4.64 -1.02
CA GLU A 47 -3.59 -5.66 -2.05
C GLU A 47 -2.33 -5.60 -2.90
N ARG A 48 -1.58 -6.70 -2.99
CA ARG A 48 -0.31 -6.78 -3.73
C ARG A 48 -0.46 -6.35 -5.19
N GLY A 49 -1.57 -6.72 -5.82
CA GLY A 49 -1.91 -6.33 -7.20
C GLY A 49 -2.08 -4.82 -7.36
N LYS A 50 -2.86 -4.18 -6.49
CA LYS A 50 -3.03 -2.71 -6.49
C LYS A 50 -1.75 -1.97 -6.15
N LEU A 51 -0.96 -2.54 -5.25
CA LEU A 51 0.28 -1.93 -4.81
C LEU A 51 1.34 -1.95 -5.92
N ARG A 52 1.44 -3.04 -6.67
CA ARG A 52 2.25 -3.10 -7.90
C ARG A 52 1.70 -2.19 -9.00
N ALA A 53 0.38 -2.15 -9.22
CA ALA A 53 -0.23 -1.28 -10.23
C ALA A 53 0.03 0.21 -9.96
N ALA A 54 -0.11 0.65 -8.71
CA ALA A 54 0.16 2.04 -8.31
C ALA A 54 1.64 2.41 -8.44
N LEU A 55 2.57 1.46 -8.21
CA LEU A 55 4.01 1.69 -8.36
C LEU A 55 4.51 1.58 -9.81
N VAL A 56 3.85 0.78 -10.64
CA VAL A 56 4.27 0.53 -12.04
C VAL A 56 3.67 1.56 -13.02
N GLY A 57 2.58 2.28 -12.70
CA GLY A 57 2.06 3.22 -13.69
C GLY A 57 0.94 4.20 -13.39
N GLU A 58 0.39 4.40 -12.18
CA GLU A 58 -0.65 5.43 -12.00
C GLU A 58 -0.77 5.91 -10.54
N ALA A 59 0.19 6.70 -10.06
CA ALA A 59 0.04 7.51 -8.85
C ALA A 59 1.08 8.64 -8.82
N ALA A 60 0.96 9.58 -9.76
CA ALA A 60 1.25 10.97 -9.45
C ALA A 60 -0.06 11.59 -8.93
N PRO A 61 -0.21 11.86 -7.63
CA PRO A 61 -0.95 13.02 -7.21
C PRO A 61 0.05 14.16 -7.13
N ASP A 62 -0.07 15.06 -8.10
CA ASP A 62 0.39 16.44 -8.01
C ASP A 62 0.30 16.91 -6.57
N THR A 63 1.45 17.18 -5.96
CA THR A 63 1.49 18.03 -4.78
C THR A 63 1.86 19.40 -5.31
N GLU A 64 0.82 20.10 -5.77
CA GLU A 64 0.79 21.54 -5.79
C GLU A 64 1.08 22.03 -4.36
N VAL A 65 2.20 22.73 -4.20
CA VAL A 65 2.47 23.60 -3.07
C VAL A 65 3.03 24.89 -3.64
N ALA A 66 2.28 25.96 -3.36
CA ALA A 66 2.45 27.34 -3.78
C ALA A 66 3.75 27.99 -3.25
#